data_AF-A0A3B8HXW2-F1
#
_entry.id   AF-A0A3B8HXW2-F1
#
_cell.length_a   1.000
_cell.length_b   1.000
_cell.length_c   1.000
_cell.angle_alpha   90.00
_cell.angle_beta   90.00
_cell.angle_gamma   90.00
#
_symmetry.space_group_name_H-M   'P 1'
#
loop_
_entity.id
_entity.type
_entity.pdbx_description
1 polymer ?
#
loop_
_entity_poly.entity_id
_entity_poly.type
_entity_poly.pdbx_seq_one_letter_code
_entity_poly.pdbx_strand_id
1 'polypeptide(L)' 'MPFLSSMDISASGLTAQRLRMDTIANNMANAETTRNSAGTGPYRRQVVVFEARPPQSVSKFKGIMQEKLTAQVGNGVR' A
#
# COMPACT_ATOMS: atom_id res chain seq x y z
N MET A 1 13.77 18.86 1.38
CA MET A 1 14.48 18.76 0.08
C MET A 1 13.49 18.33 -0.99
N PRO A 2 13.01 19.22 -1.88
CA PRO A 2 11.96 18.93 -2.87
C PRO A 2 12.32 17.81 -3.87
N PHE A 3 13.61 17.57 -4.09
CA PHE A 3 14.11 16.49 -4.95
C PHE A 3 13.73 15.07 -4.45
N LEU A 4 13.87 14.80 -3.15
CA LEU A 4 13.53 13.48 -2.58
C LEU A 4 12.04 13.16 -2.77
N SER A 5 11.17 14.16 -2.56
CA SER A 5 9.73 14.00 -2.79
C SER A 5 9.37 13.69 -4.25
N SER A 6 10.09 14.28 -5.22
CA SER A 6 9.88 13.98 -6.65
C SER A 6 10.28 12.54 -7.03
N MET A 7 11.32 12.01 -6.38
CA MET A 7 11.73 10.62 -6.51
C MET A 7 10.75 9.65 -5.87
N ASP A 8 10.20 9.98 -4.71
CA ASP A 8 9.16 9.18 -4.05
C ASP A 8 7.89 9.08 -4.91
N ILE A 9 7.49 10.18 -5.57
CA ILE A 9 6.35 10.19 -6.50
C ILE A 9 6.63 9.28 -7.70
N SER A 10 7.82 9.41 -8.31
CA SER A 10 8.20 8.60 -9.47
C SER A 10 8.30 7.12 -9.11
N ALA A 11 8.91 6.79 -7.97
CA ALA A 11 9.04 5.44 -7.46
C ALA A 11 7.67 4.80 -7.17
N SER A 12 6.76 5.53 -6.52
CA SER A 12 5.40 5.05 -6.25
C SER A 12 4.56 4.89 -7.52
N GLY A 13 4.75 5.76 -8.53
CA GLY A 13 4.13 5.60 -9.84
C GLY A 13 4.63 4.35 -10.58
N LEU A 14 5.95 4.10 -10.55
CA LEU A 14 6.56 2.92 -11.19
C LEU A 14 6.11 1.61 -10.54
N THR A 15 6.01 1.55 -9.20
CA THR A 15 5.49 0.37 -8.51
C THR A 15 4.01 0.15 -8.81
N ALA A 16 3.21 1.20 -8.92
CA ALA A 16 1.81 1.12 -9.30
C ALA A 16 1.64 0.60 -10.75
N GLN A 17 2.46 1.04 -11.69
CA GLN A 17 2.44 0.53 -13.07
C GLN A 17 2.93 -0.93 -13.16
N ARG A 18 3.93 -1.32 -12.37
CA ARG A 18 4.35 -2.73 -12.27
C ARG A 18 3.18 -3.62 -11.83
N LEU A 19 2.47 -3.23 -10.77
CA LEU A 19 1.29 -3.96 -10.31
C LEU A 19 0.24 -4.09 -11.42
N ARG A 20 0.00 -3.01 -12.18
CA ARG A 20 -0.91 -3.06 -13.33
C ARG A 20 -0.44 -4.06 -14.38
N MET A 21 0.85 -4.10 -14.72
CA MET A 21 1.38 -5.12 -15.63
C MET A 21 1.17 -6.54 -15.09
N ASP A 22 1.44 -6.77 -13.80
CA ASP A 22 1.29 -8.07 -13.18
C ASP A 22 -0.17 -8.56 -13.23
N THR A 23 -1.14 -7.67 -12.98
CA THR A 23 -2.56 -8.02 -13.11
C THR A 23 -2.98 -8.30 -14.55
N ILE A 24 -2.45 -7.58 -15.54
CA ILE A 24 -2.72 -7.85 -16.96
C ILE A 24 -2.13 -9.20 -17.35
N ALA A 25 -0.90 -9.50 -16.94
CA ALA A 25 -0.27 -10.78 -17.19
C ALA A 25 -1.06 -11.94 -16.57
N ASN A 26 -1.52 -11.78 -15.32
CA ASN A 26 -2.37 -12.78 -14.67
C ASN A 26 -3.72 -12.97 -15.36
N ASN A 27 -4.34 -11.88 -15.83
CA ASN A 27 -5.59 -11.97 -16.59
C ASN A 27 -5.39 -12.72 -17.91
N MET A 28 -4.26 -12.48 -18.59
CA MET A 28 -3.93 -13.13 -19.86
C MET A 28 -3.62 -14.62 -19.66
N ALA A 29 -2.83 -14.95 -18.63
CA ALA A 29 -2.49 -16.32 -18.29
C ALA A 29 -3.71 -17.17 -17.92
N ASN A 30 -4.75 -16.55 -17.34
CA ASN A 30 -5.96 -17.25 -16.90
C ASN A 30 -7.18 -16.99 -17.80
N ALA A 31 -6.99 -16.40 -19.00
CA ALA A 31 -8.11 -16.04 -19.88
C ALA A 31 -8.97 -17.26 -20.26
N GLU A 32 -8.34 -18.41 -20.47
CA GLU A 32 -9.00 -19.68 -20.85
C GLU A 32 -9.23 -20.62 -19.66
N THR A 33 -8.97 -20.18 -18.43
CA THR A 33 -9.12 -21.01 -17.23
C THR A 33 -10.60 -21.12 -16.86
N THR A 34 -11.14 -22.33 -16.96
CA THR A 34 -12.52 -22.68 -16.58
C THR A 34 -12.65 -23.10 -15.11
N ARG A 35 -11.52 -23.27 -14.41
CA ARG A 35 -11.43 -23.67 -12.99
C ARG A 35 -10.73 -22.60 -12.17
N ASN A 36 -11.49 -21.84 -11.38
CA ASN A 36 -10.91 -20.91 -10.42
C ASN A 36 -10.27 -21.63 -9.21
N SER A 37 -9.49 -20.90 -8.42
CA SER A 37 -8.84 -21.40 -7.20
C SER A 37 -9.80 -21.88 -6.11
N ALA A 38 -11.08 -21.50 -6.18
CA ALA A 38 -12.16 -21.95 -5.29
C ALA A 38 -12.93 -23.18 -5.83
N GLY A 39 -12.52 -23.74 -6.97
CA GLY A 39 -13.09 -24.96 -7.55
C GLY A 39 -14.44 -24.81 -8.27
N THR A 40 -15.01 -23.61 -8.38
CA THR A 40 -16.32 -23.39 -9.03
C THR A 40 -16.34 -22.15 -9.93
N GLY A 41 -16.29 -22.38 -11.25
CA GLY A 41 -16.58 -21.38 -12.28
C GLY A 41 -15.34 -20.80 -13.00
N PRO A 42 -15.56 -20.16 -14.18
CA PRO A 42 -14.51 -19.61 -15.01
C PRO A 42 -13.80 -18.43 -14.34
N TYR A 43 -12.56 -18.19 -14.76
CA TYR A 43 -11.77 -17.06 -14.28
C TYR A 43 -12.47 -15.72 -14.55
N ARG A 44 -12.42 -14.80 -13.58
CA ARG A 44 -12.92 -13.43 -13.72
C ARG A 44 -11.74 -12.48 -13.71
N ARG A 45 -11.65 -11.64 -14.75
CA ARG A 45 -10.58 -10.64 -14.88
C ARG A 45 -10.56 -9.69 -13.69
N GLN A 46 -9.36 -9.35 -13.23
CA GLN A 46 -9.10 -8.36 -12.19
C GLN A 46 -8.72 -7.02 -12.83
N VAL A 47 -9.16 -5.91 -12.22
CA VAL A 47 -8.85 -4.55 -12.71
C VAL A 47 -8.30 -3.72 -11.56
N VAL A 48 -7.18 -3.04 -11.81
CA VAL A 48 -6.55 -2.15 -10.84
C VAL A 48 -7.23 -0.79 -10.87
N VAL A 49 -7.55 -0.26 -9.70
CA VAL A 49 -8.03 1.11 -9.50
C VAL A 49 -6.97 1.86 -8.70
N PHE A 50 -6.54 3.01 -9.22
CA PHE A 50 -5.58 3.85 -8.52
C PHE A 50 -6.29 4.83 -7.60
N GLU A 51 -5.69 5.07 -6.44
CA GLU A 51 -6.15 6.05 -5.46
C GLU A 51 -4.99 6.98 -5.08
N ALA A 52 -5.30 8.26 -4.86
CA ALA A 52 -4.32 9.21 -4.37
C ALA A 52 -3.98 8.89 -2.91
N ARG A 53 -2.69 8.83 -2.59
CA ARG A 53 -2.26 8.67 -1.20
C ARG A 53 -2.57 9.97 -0.44
N PRO A 54 -3.31 9.92 0.69
CA PRO A 54 -3.53 11.11 1.50
C PRO A 54 -2.18 11.66 1.99
N PRO A 55 -2.05 12.99 2.17
CA PRO A 55 -0.82 13.59 2.65
C PRO A 55 -0.40 12.88 3.94
N GLN A 56 0.85 12.45 4.00
CA GLN A 56 1.34 11.65 5.12
C GLN A 56 1.14 12.43 6.42
N SER A 57 0.12 12.03 7.19
CA SER A 57 -0.11 12.58 8.51
C SER A 57 0.99 12.04 9.41
N VAL A 58 2.02 12.87 9.63
CA VAL A 58 3.07 12.71 10.64
C VAL A 58 2.49 12.46 12.06
N SER A 59 1.17 12.65 12.22
CA SER A 59 0.42 12.45 13.45
C SER A 59 0.44 11.03 13.99
N LYS A 60 0.54 9.97 13.16
CA LYS A 60 0.47 8.58 13.70
C LYS A 60 1.72 8.22 14.50
N PHE A 61 2.90 8.51 13.95
CA PHE A 61 4.16 8.28 14.67
C PHE A 61 4.30 9.22 15.87
N LYS A 62 3.98 10.52 15.68
CA LYS A 62 3.98 11.51 16.77
C LYS A 62 3.03 11.10 17.92
N GLY A 63 1.85 10.59 17.59
CA GLY A 63 0.86 10.14 18.58
C GLY A 63 1.38 8.97 19.42
N ILE A 64 1.91 7.93 18.77
CA ILE A 64 2.47 6.75 19.47
C ILE A 64 3.70 7.15 20.30
N MET A 65 4.55 8.04 19.78
CA MET A 65 5.73 8.52 20.50
C MET A 65 5.36 9.37 21.73
N GLN A 66 4.38 10.27 21.60
CA GLN A 66 3.88 11.11 22.70
C GLN A 66 3.23 10.26 23.79
N GLU A 67 2.46 9.24 23.41
CA GLU A 67 1.85 8.29 24.33
C GLU A 67 2.91 7.56 25.15
N LYS A 68 3.96 7.05 24.50
CA LYS A 68 5.07 6.36 25.17
C LYS A 68 5.91 7.29 26.04
N LEU A 69 6.18 8.52 25.59
CA LEU A 69 6.86 9.54 26.38
C LEU A 69 6.07 9.91 27.65
N THR A 70 4.76 10.06 27.53
CA THR A 70 3.89 10.43 28.66
C THR A 70 3.71 9.25 29.63
N ALA A 71 3.64 8.02 29.12
CA ALA A 71 3.62 6.80 29.93
C ALA A 71 4.94 6.54 30.68
N GLN A 72 6.06 7.09 30.21
CA GLN A 72 7.38 6.94 30.82
C GLN A 72 7.74 8.06 31.81
N VAL A 73 6.94 9.14 31.88
CA VAL A 73 7.06 10.18 32.90
C VAL A 73 6.42 9.66 34.19
N GLY A 74 7.06 8.67 34.82
CA GLY A 74 6.74 8.23 36.17
C GLY A 74 7.09 9.33 37.17
N ASN A 75 6.24 9.52 38.18
CA ASN A 75 6.47 10.47 39.27
C ASN A 75 7.88 10.28 39.84
N GLY A 76 8.70 11.32 39.72
CA GLY A 76 10.06 11.35 40.22
C GLY A 76 10.14 10.99 41.71
N VAL A 77 11.30 10.48 42.11
CA VAL A 77 11.58 10.04 43.48
C VAL A 77 11.52 11.26 44.42
N ARG A 78 10.72 11.16 45.50
CA ARG A 78 10.67 12.15 46.59
C ARG A 78 11.83 11.94 47.55
#